data_AF-A0A449AIL0-F1
#
_entry.id   AF-A0A449AIL0-F1
#
_cell.length_a   1.000
_cell.length_b   1.000
_cell.length_c   1.000
_cell.angle_alpha   90.00
_cell.angle_beta   90.00
_cell.angle_gamma   90.00
#
_symmetry.space_group_name_H-M   'P 1'
#
loop_
_entity.id
_entity.type
_entity.pdbx_description
1 polymer ?
#
loop_
_entity_poly.entity_id
_entity_poly.type
_entity_poly.pdbx_seq_one_letter_code
_entity_poly.pdbx_strand_id
1 'polypeptide(L)'
;MTFGIYKFMGLISWKKINKENLKRASSKTSNIIARISKGNYINLESIEKICLALECKVEDLAEIYTDIWRNNNKMTNSNLTPFVKWAGGKKQLINEIEKRLPKQIKNYYEPFVGGGAILFYLKPQKAYINDINSVLINAYNIIKTNPSQIISLLSELDKIECTKETYYNIRDKFNNKILSREYDVEMASLFIFLNKRCFNGLYRVNSKGLFNVPFNNKLKCDSYNKENILNISEYLKNVNITNLDFEESLINAKKGDFIFFDSPYAPLNPTSFDSYTKDGFDKESHIRLSKVFKRLDKKGCLLMLTNHNTKLIRDLYSEYKIEVVDVKRNINSKASNRTGKEVIITNYEYW
;
A
#
# COMPACT_ATOMS: atom_id res chain seq x y z
N MET A 1 5.28 22.98 -8.91
CA MET A 1 6.71 23.33 -8.86
C MET A 1 6.97 23.99 -7.52
N THR A 2 7.69 23.33 -6.62
CA THR A 2 8.00 23.86 -5.29
C THR A 2 9.27 24.67 -5.38
N PHE A 3 9.22 25.97 -5.08
CA PHE A 3 10.38 26.84 -5.17
C PHE A 3 11.31 26.59 -3.97
N GLY A 4 12.53 26.13 -4.23
CA GLY A 4 13.53 25.88 -3.19
C GLY A 4 14.11 27.20 -2.66
N ILE A 5 13.57 27.72 -1.56
CA ILE A 5 14.02 28.99 -0.93
C ILE A 5 15.54 29.03 -0.75
N TYR A 6 16.15 27.91 -0.36
CA TYR A 6 17.59 27.82 -0.12
C TYR A 6 18.45 28.05 -1.37
N LYS A 7 18.00 27.55 -2.54
CA LYS A 7 18.72 27.72 -3.81
C LYS A 7 18.60 29.16 -4.32
N PHE A 8 17.41 29.73 -4.19
CA PHE A 8 17.14 31.14 -4.50
C PHE A 8 18.00 32.11 -3.66
N MET A 9 18.06 31.91 -2.34
CA MET A 9 18.89 32.75 -1.47
C MET A 9 20.39 32.53 -1.70
N GLY A 10 20.80 31.30 -1.99
CA GLY A 10 22.18 30.97 -2.39
C GLY A 10 22.60 31.67 -3.68
N LEU A 11 21.74 31.71 -4.70
CA LEU A 11 22.02 32.39 -5.97
C LEU A 11 22.16 33.91 -5.81
N ILE A 12 21.29 34.53 -5.02
CA ILE A 12 21.37 35.97 -4.72
C ILE A 12 22.68 36.30 -4.01
N SER A 13 23.07 35.47 -3.04
CA SER A 13 24.33 35.62 -2.31
C SER A 13 25.55 35.41 -3.22
N TRP A 14 25.52 34.40 -4.10
CA TRP A 14 26.61 34.07 -5.01
C TRP A 14 26.81 35.12 -6.11
N LYS A 15 25.72 35.60 -6.72
CA LYS A 15 25.78 36.68 -7.74
C LYS A 15 25.98 38.09 -7.15
N LYS A 16 26.14 38.24 -5.83
CA LYS A 16 26.27 39.52 -5.10
C LYS A 16 25.18 40.54 -5.50
N ILE A 17 23.97 40.07 -5.75
CA ILE A 17 22.88 40.94 -6.21
C ILE A 17 22.35 41.72 -5.00
N ASN A 18 22.55 43.05 -5.00
CA ASN A 18 22.03 43.89 -3.92
C ASN A 18 20.48 44.03 -4.02
N LYS A 19 19.83 44.39 -2.91
CA LYS A 19 18.37 44.55 -2.84
C LYS A 19 17.83 45.63 -3.80
N GLU A 20 18.64 46.59 -4.23
CA GLU A 20 18.24 47.65 -5.16
C GLU A 20 18.22 47.19 -6.63
N ASN A 21 19.15 46.33 -7.04
CA ASN A 21 19.19 45.73 -8.37
C ASN A 21 18.03 44.74 -8.55
N LEU A 22 17.73 43.95 -7.51
CA LEU A 22 16.53 43.14 -7.45
C LEU A 22 15.27 44.01 -7.56
N LYS A 23 15.17 45.13 -6.83
CA LYS A 23 14.05 46.09 -6.91
C LYS A 23 13.89 46.75 -8.28
N ARG A 24 14.99 47.11 -8.95
CA ARG A 24 14.96 47.73 -10.30
C ARG A 24 14.49 46.76 -11.38
N ALA A 25 14.93 45.50 -11.34
CA ALA A 25 14.43 44.47 -12.24
C ALA A 25 12.99 44.03 -11.89
N SER A 26 12.49 44.42 -10.70
CA SER A 26 11.20 44.02 -10.15
C SER A 26 10.24 45.16 -9.85
N SER A 27 10.18 46.20 -10.69
CA SER A 27 9.13 47.22 -10.57
C SER A 27 7.70 46.64 -10.53
N LYS A 28 7.52 45.33 -10.83
CA LYS A 28 6.29 44.53 -10.63
C LYS A 28 6.40 43.29 -9.71
N THR A 29 7.51 43.03 -9.01
CA THR A 29 7.83 41.69 -8.38
C THR A 29 8.08 41.73 -6.86
N SER A 30 7.93 42.87 -6.19
CA SER A 30 8.09 42.99 -4.73
C SER A 30 7.16 42.05 -3.93
N ASN A 31 5.90 41.94 -4.36
CA ASN A 31 4.94 40.98 -3.79
C ASN A 31 5.33 39.50 -4.03
N ILE A 32 6.01 39.23 -5.14
CA ILE A 32 6.42 37.88 -5.50
C ILE A 32 7.63 37.47 -4.65
N ILE A 33 8.64 38.34 -4.48
CA ILE A 33 9.80 38.09 -3.60
C ILE A 33 9.35 37.81 -2.16
N ALA A 34 8.37 38.58 -1.64
CA ALA A 34 7.78 38.34 -0.34
C ALA A 34 7.08 36.97 -0.25
N ARG A 35 6.39 36.54 -1.31
CA ARG A 35 5.78 35.20 -1.39
C ARG A 35 6.84 34.09 -1.44
N ILE A 36 7.94 34.28 -2.17
CA ILE A 36 9.07 33.33 -2.22
C ILE A 36 9.66 33.15 -0.82
N SER A 37 9.95 34.25 -0.11
CA SER A 37 10.55 34.21 1.23
C SER A 37 9.69 33.48 2.27
N LYS A 38 8.39 33.39 2.01
CA LYS A 38 7.41 32.70 2.87
C LYS A 38 7.06 31.29 2.38
N GLY A 39 7.73 30.78 1.34
CA GLY A 39 7.48 29.46 0.77
C GLY A 39 6.13 29.29 0.07
N ASN A 40 5.50 30.40 -0.32
CA ASN A 40 4.21 30.38 -1.00
C ASN A 40 4.35 30.02 -2.49
N TYR A 41 3.26 29.51 -3.07
CA TYR A 41 3.17 29.24 -4.49
C TYR A 41 3.43 30.48 -5.36
N ILE A 42 4.14 30.27 -6.47
CA ILE A 42 4.47 31.27 -7.50
C ILE A 42 4.11 30.66 -8.86
N ASN A 43 3.43 31.43 -9.72
CA ASN A 43 3.10 30.96 -11.07
C ASN A 43 4.31 31.02 -12.02
N LEU A 44 4.26 30.25 -13.11
CA LEU A 44 5.35 30.15 -14.10
C LEU A 44 5.76 31.49 -14.72
N GLU A 45 4.79 32.34 -15.06
CA GLU A 45 5.07 33.67 -15.63
C GLU A 45 5.91 34.56 -14.68
N SER A 46 5.67 34.46 -13.38
CA SER A 46 6.45 35.17 -12.36
C SER A 46 7.86 34.59 -12.23
N ILE A 47 8.00 33.27 -12.39
CA ILE A 47 9.29 32.57 -12.35
C ILE A 47 10.15 32.99 -13.55
N GLU A 48 9.58 33.03 -14.76
CA GLU A 48 10.28 33.48 -15.97
C GLU A 48 10.78 34.92 -15.86
N LYS A 49 9.96 35.83 -15.34
CA LYS A 49 10.37 37.23 -15.11
C LYS A 49 11.56 37.34 -14.15
N ILE A 50 11.59 36.50 -13.12
CA ILE A 50 12.71 36.45 -12.17
C ILE A 50 13.96 35.84 -12.82
N CYS A 51 13.81 34.78 -13.62
CA CYS A 51 14.90 34.16 -14.37
C CYS A 51 15.58 35.17 -15.31
N LEU A 52 14.77 35.93 -16.07
CA LEU A 52 15.23 36.99 -16.96
C LEU A 52 15.94 38.10 -16.19
N ALA A 53 15.35 38.58 -15.09
CA ALA A 53 15.94 39.62 -14.24
C ALA A 53 17.27 39.23 -13.61
N LEU A 54 17.44 37.95 -13.29
CA LEU A 54 18.64 37.42 -12.62
C LEU A 54 19.62 36.77 -13.60
N GLU A 55 19.35 36.80 -14.91
CA GLU A 55 20.12 36.12 -15.96
C GLU A 55 20.46 34.67 -15.58
N CYS A 56 19.43 33.89 -15.25
CA CYS A 56 19.57 32.49 -14.86
C CYS A 56 18.44 31.64 -15.44
N LYS A 57 18.62 30.33 -15.45
CA LYS A 57 17.58 29.38 -15.89
C LYS A 57 16.63 29.06 -14.74
N VAL A 58 15.44 28.56 -15.08
CA VAL A 58 14.46 28.09 -14.07
C VAL A 58 15.08 27.02 -13.17
N GLU A 59 15.91 26.13 -13.73
CA GLU A 59 16.63 25.08 -13.01
C GLU A 59 17.60 25.62 -11.95
N ASP A 60 18.09 26.85 -12.13
CA ASP A 60 18.98 27.51 -11.18
C ASP A 60 18.20 27.98 -9.95
N LEU A 61 16.96 28.47 -10.14
CA LEU A 61 16.12 29.04 -9.07
C LEU A 61 15.18 28.03 -8.40
N ALA A 62 14.78 26.99 -9.12
CA ALA A 62 13.84 25.99 -8.64
C ALA A 62 14.40 24.59 -8.85
N GLU A 63 14.31 23.76 -7.81
CA GLU A 63 14.29 22.33 -8.01
C GLU A 63 12.91 21.98 -8.56
N ILE A 64 12.85 21.68 -9.85
CA ILE A 64 11.67 21.02 -10.40
C ILE A 64 11.69 19.61 -9.80
N TYR A 65 10.97 19.43 -8.69
CA TYR A 65 10.47 18.11 -8.33
C TYR A 65 9.51 17.73 -9.47
N THR A 66 10.05 17.07 -10.49
CA THR A 66 9.22 16.20 -11.29
C THR A 66 8.72 15.15 -10.30
N ASP A 67 7.42 15.17 -10.05
CA ASP A 67 6.69 14.14 -9.34
C ASP A 67 6.77 12.83 -10.16
N ILE A 68 7.97 12.32 -10.43
CA ILE A 68 8.20 11.15 -11.32
C ILE A 68 7.38 9.98 -10.79
N TRP A 69 7.26 9.84 -9.47
CA TRP A 69 6.48 8.78 -8.85
C TRP A 69 4.95 8.99 -8.93
N ARG A 70 4.42 10.22 -8.73
CA ARG A 70 2.96 10.49 -8.85
C ARG A 70 2.47 10.63 -10.29
N ASN A 71 3.27 11.24 -11.17
CA ASN A 71 2.89 11.51 -12.56
C ASN A 71 3.03 10.28 -13.47
N ASN A 72 4.02 9.40 -13.24
CA ASN A 72 4.11 8.15 -14.01
C ASN A 72 2.95 7.19 -13.70
N ASN A 73 2.43 7.21 -12.46
CA ASN A 73 1.29 6.37 -12.06
C ASN A 73 -0.07 6.88 -12.53
N LYS A 74 -0.22 8.19 -12.76
CA LYS A 74 -1.46 8.76 -13.32
C LYS A 74 -1.62 8.55 -14.83
N MET A 75 -0.55 8.30 -15.57
CA MET A 75 -0.59 8.20 -17.04
C MET A 75 -0.89 6.80 -17.61
N THR A 76 -1.05 5.76 -16.77
CA THR A 76 -1.45 4.42 -17.23
C THR A 76 -2.93 4.16 -16.91
N ASN A 77 -3.77 4.19 -17.95
CA ASN A 77 -5.23 4.14 -17.88
C ASN A 77 -5.85 2.80 -17.43
N SER A 78 -5.08 1.84 -16.94
CA SER A 78 -5.61 0.60 -16.34
C SER A 78 -5.42 0.62 -14.82
N ASN A 79 -6.49 0.94 -14.07
CA ASN A 79 -6.46 0.80 -12.62
C ASN A 79 -6.37 -0.70 -12.27
N LEU A 80 -5.18 -1.13 -11.84
CA LEU A 80 -5.00 -2.48 -11.28
C LEU A 80 -5.80 -2.57 -9.98
N THR A 81 -6.61 -3.62 -9.84
CA THR A 81 -7.40 -3.82 -8.64
C THR A 81 -7.16 -5.20 -8.05
N PRO A 82 -7.17 -5.34 -6.71
CA PRO A 82 -7.05 -6.64 -6.05
C PRO A 82 -7.95 -7.72 -6.68
N PHE A 83 -7.34 -8.86 -7.06
CA PHE A 83 -8.06 -9.98 -7.67
C PHE A 83 -8.96 -10.71 -6.65
N VAL A 84 -8.65 -10.62 -5.35
CA VAL A 84 -9.47 -11.14 -4.24
C VAL A 84 -9.95 -10.06 -3.30
N LYS A 85 -11.07 -10.33 -2.62
CA LYS A 85 -11.42 -9.61 -1.39
C LYS A 85 -10.53 -10.13 -0.28
N TRP A 86 -9.95 -9.22 0.50
CA TRP A 86 -9.08 -9.58 1.60
C TRP A 86 -9.44 -8.74 2.83
N ALA A 87 -9.46 -9.38 4.00
CA ALA A 87 -9.69 -8.67 5.25
C ALA A 87 -8.60 -7.60 5.43
N GLY A 88 -8.97 -6.43 5.95
CA GLY A 88 -8.03 -5.31 6.11
C GLY A 88 -7.71 -4.53 4.82
N GLY A 89 -8.35 -4.85 3.69
CA GLY A 89 -8.09 -4.17 2.41
C GLY A 89 -8.14 -2.64 2.50
N LYS A 90 -6.98 -2.00 2.33
CA LYS A 90 -6.73 -0.57 2.59
C LYS A 90 -7.33 0.42 1.60
N LYS A 91 -8.34 0.02 0.83
CA LYS A 91 -8.97 0.90 -0.17
C LYS A 91 -9.46 2.23 0.43
N GLN A 92 -9.96 2.22 1.66
CA GLN A 92 -10.40 3.45 2.35
C GLN A 92 -9.23 4.33 2.81
N LEU A 93 -8.07 3.74 3.06
CA LEU A 93 -6.87 4.44 3.53
C LEU A 93 -5.92 4.86 2.40
N ILE A 94 -6.16 4.45 1.15
CA ILE A 94 -5.30 4.77 0.00
C ILE A 94 -4.96 6.27 -0.04
N ASN A 95 -5.96 7.14 0.08
CA ASN A 95 -5.74 8.60 0.02
C ASN A 95 -4.91 9.12 1.19
N GLU A 96 -5.08 8.54 2.38
CA GLU A 96 -4.34 8.94 3.58
C GLU A 96 -2.90 8.42 3.56
N ILE A 97 -2.68 7.24 2.99
CA ILE A 97 -1.36 6.68 2.70
C ILE A 97 -0.66 7.53 1.65
N GLU A 98 -1.33 7.85 0.53
CA GLU A 98 -0.75 8.63 -0.57
C GLU A 98 -0.25 10.02 -0.14
N LYS A 99 -1.00 10.70 0.74
CA LYS A 99 -0.59 11.99 1.31
C LYS A 99 0.72 11.90 2.10
N ARG A 100 1.01 10.73 2.67
CA ARG A 100 2.13 10.48 3.60
C ARG A 100 3.25 9.67 2.98
N LEU A 101 3.21 9.44 1.67
CA LEU A 101 4.30 8.78 0.98
C LEU A 101 5.58 9.63 1.04
N PRO A 102 6.74 8.99 1.18
CA PRO A 102 8.00 9.71 1.11
C PRO A 102 8.21 10.29 -0.30
N LYS A 103 9.01 11.36 -0.38
CA LYS A 103 9.25 12.08 -1.63
C LYS A 103 9.90 11.23 -2.71
N GLN A 104 10.79 10.32 -2.29
CA GLN A 104 11.54 9.45 -3.16
C GLN A 104 11.61 8.06 -2.52
N ILE A 105 11.43 7.04 -3.36
CA ILE A 105 11.47 5.63 -2.98
C ILE A 105 12.41 4.93 -3.94
N LYS A 106 13.36 4.16 -3.41
CA LYS A 106 14.23 3.32 -4.22
C LYS A 106 13.55 2.01 -4.64
N ASN A 107 13.14 1.21 -3.65
CA ASN A 107 12.38 -0.02 -3.82
C ASN A 107 11.18 -0.03 -2.88
N TYR A 108 10.14 -0.75 -3.24
CA TYR A 108 8.95 -0.94 -2.42
C TYR A 108 8.94 -2.33 -1.77
N TYR A 109 8.62 -2.41 -0.48
CA TYR A 109 8.43 -3.65 0.26
C TYR A 109 7.06 -3.66 0.93
N GLU A 110 6.35 -4.79 0.83
CA GLU A 110 5.08 -5.03 1.52
C GLU A 110 5.09 -6.44 2.12
N PRO A 111 5.56 -6.61 3.37
CA PRO A 111 5.76 -7.91 3.98
C PRO A 111 4.46 -8.65 4.37
N PHE A 112 3.33 -7.94 4.33
CA PHE A 112 1.98 -8.40 4.59
C PHE A 112 1.05 -7.96 3.44
N VAL A 113 1.30 -8.46 2.23
CA VAL A 113 0.65 -7.93 1.01
C VAL A 113 -0.86 -8.12 1.01
N GLY A 114 -1.37 -9.22 1.57
CA GLY A 114 -2.79 -9.54 1.52
C GLY A 114 -3.36 -9.43 0.10
N GLY A 115 -4.41 -8.63 -0.08
CA GLY A 115 -4.99 -8.38 -1.41
C GLY A 115 -4.18 -7.45 -2.32
N GLY A 116 -3.09 -6.84 -1.83
CA GLY A 116 -2.21 -5.94 -2.60
C GLY A 116 -2.85 -4.61 -2.98
N ALA A 117 -3.77 -4.09 -2.16
CA ALA A 117 -4.48 -2.85 -2.47
C ALA A 117 -3.53 -1.66 -2.66
N ILE A 118 -2.48 -1.57 -1.82
CA ILE A 118 -1.48 -0.52 -1.90
C ILE A 118 -0.50 -0.81 -3.03
N LEU A 119 0.04 -2.03 -3.12
CA LEU A 119 0.86 -2.47 -4.25
C LEU A 119 0.26 -2.07 -5.62
N PHE A 120 -1.00 -2.43 -5.88
CA PHE A 120 -1.64 -2.20 -7.18
C PHE A 120 -2.05 -0.73 -7.40
N TYR A 121 -2.22 0.04 -6.33
CA TYR A 121 -2.42 1.49 -6.43
C TYR A 121 -1.11 2.21 -6.78
N LEU A 122 -0.03 1.87 -6.06
CA LEU A 122 1.27 2.52 -6.16
C LEU A 122 2.08 2.07 -7.38
N LYS A 123 1.85 0.86 -7.88
CA LYS A 123 2.56 0.21 -8.99
C LYS A 123 4.08 0.51 -9.04
N PRO A 124 4.82 0.34 -7.93
CA PRO A 124 6.24 0.61 -7.89
C PRO A 124 6.97 -0.20 -8.97
N GLN A 125 7.94 0.43 -9.62
CA GLN A 125 8.74 -0.18 -10.69
C GLN A 125 9.48 -1.44 -10.22
N LYS A 126 9.96 -1.43 -8.96
CA LYS A 126 10.61 -2.57 -8.31
C LYS A 126 10.00 -2.80 -6.94
N ALA A 127 9.39 -3.96 -6.77
CA ALA A 127 8.59 -4.28 -5.59
C ALA A 127 8.94 -5.66 -5.04
N TYR A 128 8.87 -5.79 -3.72
CA TYR A 128 9.11 -7.00 -2.97
C TYR A 128 7.90 -7.25 -2.07
N ILE A 129 7.11 -8.27 -2.38
CA ILE A 129 5.92 -8.62 -1.61
C ILE A 129 6.09 -9.96 -0.92
N ASN A 130 5.46 -10.06 0.24
CA ASN A 130 5.42 -11.28 1.04
C ASN A 130 4.05 -11.42 1.71
N ASP A 131 3.69 -12.66 1.99
CA ASP A 131 2.64 -13.00 2.94
C ASP A 131 2.96 -14.38 3.53
N ILE A 132 2.53 -14.63 4.77
CA ILE A 132 2.65 -15.95 5.37
C ILE A 132 1.68 -16.96 4.74
N ASN A 133 0.59 -16.48 4.13
CA ASN A 133 -0.44 -17.33 3.55
C ASN A 133 -0.01 -17.94 2.20
N SER A 134 0.34 -19.22 2.23
CA SER A 134 0.81 -19.95 1.03
C SER A 134 -0.26 -20.07 -0.07
N VAL A 135 -1.55 -20.13 0.27
CA VAL A 135 -2.64 -20.16 -0.74
C VAL A 135 -2.67 -18.84 -1.51
N LEU A 136 -2.57 -17.71 -0.80
CA LEU A 136 -2.55 -16.38 -1.40
C LEU A 136 -1.31 -16.23 -2.30
N ILE A 137 -0.13 -16.58 -1.80
CA ILE A 137 1.11 -16.48 -2.57
C ILE A 137 1.11 -17.41 -3.79
N ASN A 138 0.53 -18.60 -3.68
CA ASN A 138 0.28 -19.46 -4.84
C ASN A 138 -0.54 -18.72 -5.90
N ALA A 139 -1.67 -18.09 -5.52
CA ALA A 139 -2.49 -17.35 -6.47
C ALA A 139 -1.75 -16.18 -7.14
N TYR A 140 -0.94 -15.42 -6.41
CA TYR A 140 -0.06 -14.40 -6.98
C TYR A 140 0.92 -14.99 -8.00
N ASN A 141 1.59 -16.09 -7.67
CA ASN A 141 2.56 -16.75 -8.55
C ASN A 141 1.90 -17.32 -9.81
N ILE A 142 0.73 -17.97 -9.69
CA ILE A 142 -0.02 -18.48 -10.83
C ILE A 142 -0.50 -17.33 -11.74
N ILE A 143 -0.98 -16.21 -11.19
CA ILE A 143 -1.34 -15.05 -12.01
C ILE A 143 -0.11 -14.50 -12.72
N LYS A 144 1.05 -14.44 -12.06
CA LYS A 144 2.32 -13.98 -12.65
C LYS A 144 2.80 -14.88 -13.79
N THR A 145 2.68 -16.20 -13.66
CA THR A 145 3.36 -17.18 -14.54
C THR A 145 2.43 -17.91 -15.51
N ASN A 146 1.17 -18.15 -15.13
CA ASN A 146 0.19 -18.94 -15.89
C ASN A 146 -1.17 -18.21 -16.05
N PRO A 147 -1.21 -16.92 -16.45
CA PRO A 147 -2.44 -16.12 -16.49
C PRO A 147 -3.53 -16.72 -17.41
N SER A 148 -3.14 -17.27 -18.56
CA SER A 148 -4.10 -17.88 -19.49
C SER A 148 -4.77 -19.14 -18.92
N GLN A 149 -4.02 -19.96 -18.17
CA GLN A 149 -4.54 -21.19 -17.58
C GLN A 149 -5.52 -20.90 -16.45
N ILE A 150 -5.20 -19.96 -15.55
CA ILE A 150 -6.11 -19.56 -14.47
C ILE A 150 -7.38 -18.89 -15.02
N ILE A 151 -7.28 -18.07 -16.08
CA ILE A 151 -8.44 -17.50 -16.78
C ILE A 151 -9.33 -18.60 -17.35
N SER A 152 -8.74 -19.61 -17.99
CA SER A 152 -9.47 -20.75 -18.56
C SER A 152 -10.23 -21.53 -17.47
N LEU A 153 -9.54 -21.93 -16.41
CA LEU A 153 -10.16 -22.68 -15.31
C LEU A 153 -11.25 -21.87 -14.58
N LEU A 154 -11.02 -20.58 -14.32
CA LEU A 154 -12.03 -19.72 -13.72
C LEU A 154 -13.24 -19.55 -14.64
N SER A 155 -13.05 -19.48 -15.95
CA SER A 155 -14.16 -19.45 -16.92
C SER A 155 -15.01 -20.71 -16.83
N GLU A 156 -14.39 -21.88 -16.73
CA GLU A 156 -15.12 -23.15 -16.56
C GLU A 156 -15.85 -23.22 -15.22
N LEU A 157 -15.19 -22.80 -14.12
CA LEU A 157 -15.81 -22.74 -12.81
C LEU A 157 -17.01 -21.78 -12.77
N ASP A 158 -16.92 -20.62 -13.43
CA ASP A 158 -17.99 -19.62 -13.45
C ASP A 158 -19.22 -20.04 -14.26
N LYS A 159 -19.10 -21.05 -15.16
CA LYS A 159 -20.26 -21.69 -15.81
C LYS A 159 -21.08 -22.54 -14.85
N ILE A 160 -20.49 -23.01 -13.76
CA ILE A 160 -21.16 -23.84 -12.76
C ILE A 160 -22.10 -22.98 -11.93
N GLU A 161 -23.36 -23.38 -11.84
CA GLU A 161 -24.28 -22.79 -10.87
C GLU A 161 -23.89 -23.21 -9.45
N CYS A 162 -23.49 -22.22 -8.64
CA CYS A 162 -22.98 -22.50 -7.30
C CYS A 162 -24.14 -22.60 -6.31
N THR A 163 -24.82 -23.75 -6.31
CA THR A 163 -25.75 -24.10 -5.24
C THR A 163 -24.98 -24.29 -3.92
N LYS A 164 -25.72 -24.37 -2.80
CA LYS A 164 -25.12 -24.65 -1.48
C LYS A 164 -24.32 -25.96 -1.49
N GLU A 165 -24.85 -27.00 -2.13
CA GLU A 165 -24.17 -28.30 -2.27
C GLU A 165 -22.90 -28.17 -3.10
N THR A 166 -22.99 -27.57 -4.30
CA THR A 166 -21.83 -27.32 -5.17
C THR A 166 -20.73 -26.53 -4.44
N TYR A 167 -21.11 -25.50 -3.69
CA TYR A 167 -20.16 -24.70 -2.91
C TYR A 167 -19.38 -25.56 -1.92
N TYR A 168 -20.06 -26.43 -1.16
CA TYR A 168 -19.39 -27.26 -0.16
C TYR A 168 -18.54 -28.36 -0.80
N ASN A 169 -18.97 -28.96 -1.91
CA ASN A 169 -18.15 -29.91 -2.67
C ASN A 169 -16.86 -29.25 -3.19
N ILE A 170 -16.96 -28.03 -3.73
CA ILE A 170 -15.79 -27.26 -4.18
C ILE A 170 -14.90 -26.89 -2.98
N ARG A 171 -15.49 -26.53 -1.84
CA ARG A 171 -14.75 -26.23 -0.61
C ARG A 171 -13.99 -27.44 -0.08
N ASP A 172 -14.59 -28.62 -0.14
CA ASP A 172 -13.96 -29.86 0.31
C ASP A 172 -12.81 -30.25 -0.63
N LYS A 173 -12.99 -30.11 -1.95
CA LYS A 173 -11.89 -30.24 -2.92
C LYS A 173 -10.74 -29.27 -2.61
N PHE A 174 -11.05 -28.01 -2.35
CA PHE A 174 -10.06 -27.01 -1.97
C PHE A 174 -9.32 -27.38 -0.67
N ASN A 175 -10.04 -27.85 0.35
CA ASN A 175 -9.45 -28.31 1.60
C ASN A 175 -8.57 -29.57 1.43
N ASN A 176 -8.93 -30.48 0.52
CA ASN A 176 -8.10 -31.63 0.20
C ASN A 176 -6.75 -31.18 -0.40
N LYS A 177 -6.75 -30.17 -1.28
CA LYS A 177 -5.50 -29.59 -1.81
C LYS A 177 -4.66 -28.88 -0.74
N ILE A 178 -5.30 -28.23 0.25
CA ILE A 178 -4.59 -27.68 1.42
C ILE A 178 -3.89 -28.80 2.20
N LEU A 179 -4.60 -29.90 2.48
CA LEU A 179 -4.05 -31.05 3.21
C LEU A 179 -2.88 -31.72 2.47
N SER A 180 -2.99 -31.88 1.15
CA SER A 180 -1.94 -32.45 0.31
C SER A 180 -0.80 -31.47 -0.02
N ARG A 181 -0.93 -30.20 0.40
CA ARG A 181 0.01 -29.10 0.07
C ARG A 181 0.22 -28.94 -1.44
N GLU A 182 -0.85 -29.14 -2.20
CA GLU A 182 -0.84 -29.06 -3.66
C GLU A 182 -1.17 -27.62 -4.11
N TYR A 183 -0.12 -26.83 -4.27
CA TYR A 183 -0.19 -25.43 -4.69
C TYR A 183 -0.04 -25.30 -6.21
N ASP A 184 -1.15 -25.47 -6.92
CA ASP A 184 -1.21 -25.44 -8.38
C ASP A 184 -2.22 -24.39 -8.90
N VAL A 185 -2.42 -24.37 -10.22
CA VAL A 185 -3.38 -23.49 -10.90
C VAL A 185 -4.82 -23.78 -10.44
N GLU A 186 -5.14 -25.05 -10.18
CA GLU A 186 -6.47 -25.44 -9.71
C GLU A 186 -6.73 -24.88 -8.31
N MET A 187 -5.82 -25.03 -7.35
CA MET A 187 -5.94 -24.45 -6.01
C MET A 187 -6.14 -22.93 -6.09
N ALA A 188 -5.35 -22.23 -6.91
CA ALA A 188 -5.50 -20.78 -7.10
C ALA A 188 -6.89 -20.42 -7.65
N SER A 189 -7.40 -21.20 -8.60
CA SER A 189 -8.71 -21.01 -9.20
C SER A 189 -9.85 -21.26 -8.19
N LEU A 190 -9.75 -22.36 -7.42
CA LEU A 190 -10.70 -22.69 -6.36
C LEU A 190 -10.72 -21.61 -5.28
N PHE A 191 -9.56 -21.11 -4.87
CA PHE A 191 -9.44 -20.03 -3.91
C PHE A 191 -10.16 -18.75 -4.37
N ILE A 192 -9.91 -18.29 -5.61
CA ILE A 192 -10.56 -17.09 -6.16
C ILE A 192 -12.08 -17.31 -6.29
N PHE A 193 -12.51 -18.48 -6.79
CA PHE A 193 -13.92 -18.83 -6.92
C PHE A 193 -14.66 -18.79 -5.57
N LEU A 194 -14.07 -19.45 -4.55
CA LEU A 194 -14.61 -19.47 -3.19
C LEU A 194 -14.61 -18.07 -2.57
N ASN A 195 -13.58 -17.26 -2.80
CA ASN A 195 -13.51 -15.89 -2.29
C ASN A 195 -14.68 -15.03 -2.77
N LYS A 196 -15.17 -15.20 -4.00
CA LYS A 196 -16.33 -14.42 -4.49
C LYS A 196 -17.68 -14.94 -3.98
N ARG A 197 -17.74 -16.18 -3.52
CA ARG A 197 -18.98 -16.90 -3.13
C ARG A 197 -19.07 -17.22 -1.64
N CYS A 198 -18.02 -16.97 -0.86
CA CYS A 198 -18.05 -17.11 0.58
C CYS A 198 -18.55 -15.82 1.26
N PHE A 199 -18.98 -15.95 2.51
CA PHE A 199 -19.44 -14.83 3.31
C PHE A 199 -18.38 -13.73 3.41
N ASN A 200 -18.73 -12.53 2.94
CA ASN A 200 -17.89 -11.33 2.89
C ASN A 200 -16.54 -11.44 2.15
N GLY A 201 -16.29 -12.54 1.41
CA GLY A 201 -14.99 -12.76 0.78
C GLY A 201 -13.85 -12.88 1.78
N LEU A 202 -14.13 -13.48 2.94
CA LEU A 202 -13.14 -13.74 3.97
C LEU A 202 -12.27 -14.94 3.58
N TYR A 203 -11.01 -14.91 4.02
CA TYR A 203 -10.20 -16.10 4.14
C TYR A 203 -10.06 -16.43 5.62
N ARG A 204 -10.62 -17.57 6.05
CA ARG A 204 -10.57 -18.03 7.43
C ARG A 204 -10.41 -19.54 7.46
N VAL A 205 -9.51 -20.00 8.32
CA VAL A 205 -9.25 -21.41 8.54
C VAL A 205 -9.61 -21.80 9.98
N ASN A 206 -9.87 -23.08 10.20
CA ASN A 206 -10.01 -23.66 11.54
C ASN A 206 -8.63 -24.00 12.14
N SER A 207 -8.60 -24.58 13.35
CA SER A 207 -7.37 -25.02 14.01
C SER A 207 -6.57 -26.09 13.25
N LYS A 208 -7.18 -26.76 12.26
CA LYS A 208 -6.51 -27.71 11.35
C LYS A 208 -5.97 -27.04 10.09
N GLY A 209 -6.07 -25.71 9.96
CA GLY A 209 -5.66 -24.97 8.77
C GLY A 209 -6.64 -25.09 7.59
N LEU A 210 -7.84 -25.65 7.78
CA LEU A 210 -8.81 -25.86 6.72
C LEU A 210 -9.78 -24.69 6.58
N PHE A 211 -10.05 -24.28 5.35
CA PHE A 211 -10.95 -23.20 5.04
C PHE A 211 -12.39 -23.53 5.46
N ASN A 212 -13.01 -22.63 6.25
CA ASN A 212 -14.28 -22.89 6.92
C ASN A 212 -15.31 -21.76 6.79
N VAL A 213 -15.16 -20.87 5.80
CA VAL A 213 -16.13 -19.78 5.57
C VAL A 213 -17.40 -20.38 4.93
N PRO A 214 -18.60 -19.96 5.35
CA PRO A 214 -19.85 -20.43 4.75
C PRO A 214 -20.15 -19.75 3.41
N PHE A 215 -21.03 -20.37 2.63
CA PHE A 215 -21.58 -19.82 1.39
C PHE A 215 -22.36 -18.52 1.66
N ASN A 216 -22.33 -17.57 0.72
CA ASN A 216 -23.03 -16.29 0.83
C ASN A 216 -24.36 -16.23 0.06
N ASN A 217 -24.88 -17.38 -0.40
CA ASN A 217 -26.10 -17.49 -1.21
C ASN A 217 -26.00 -16.87 -2.62
N LYS A 218 -24.78 -16.60 -3.12
CA LYS A 218 -24.58 -16.08 -4.47
C LYS A 218 -24.42 -17.22 -5.49
N LEU A 219 -25.49 -17.51 -6.21
CA LEU A 219 -25.54 -18.62 -7.18
C LEU A 219 -24.63 -18.39 -8.40
N LYS A 220 -24.66 -17.17 -8.96
CA LYS A 220 -23.85 -16.77 -10.12
C LYS A 220 -23.10 -15.47 -9.89
N CYS A 221 -21.83 -15.44 -10.31
CA CYS A 221 -21.03 -14.24 -10.47
C CYS A 221 -19.73 -14.51 -11.19
N ASP A 222 -19.16 -13.45 -11.76
CA ASP A 222 -17.80 -13.50 -12.26
C ASP A 222 -16.80 -13.60 -11.09
N SER A 223 -15.94 -14.60 -11.15
CA SER A 223 -14.85 -14.79 -10.21
C SER A 223 -13.72 -13.80 -10.42
N TYR A 224 -13.58 -13.29 -11.65
CA TYR A 224 -12.46 -12.49 -12.08
C TYR A 224 -12.85 -11.51 -13.19
N ASN A 225 -11.96 -10.58 -13.51
CA ASN A 225 -12.01 -9.77 -14.71
C ASN A 225 -10.78 -10.12 -15.56
N LYS A 226 -10.99 -10.57 -16.81
CA LYS A 226 -9.93 -11.06 -17.70
C LYS A 226 -8.83 -10.02 -17.91
N GLU A 227 -9.21 -8.79 -18.24
CA GLU A 227 -8.26 -7.70 -18.49
C GLU A 227 -7.46 -7.35 -17.23
N ASN A 228 -8.11 -7.30 -16.07
CA ASN A 228 -7.43 -7.06 -14.79
C ASN A 228 -6.42 -8.17 -14.46
N ILE A 229 -6.74 -9.45 -14.68
CA ILE A 229 -5.79 -10.55 -14.45
C ILE A 229 -4.57 -10.43 -15.37
N LEU A 230 -4.78 -10.13 -16.66
CA LEU A 230 -3.68 -9.93 -17.60
C LEU A 230 -2.80 -8.73 -17.22
N ASN A 231 -3.41 -7.61 -16.85
CA ASN A 231 -2.69 -6.42 -16.43
C ASN A 231 -1.92 -6.64 -15.11
N ILE A 232 -2.49 -7.37 -14.15
CA ILE A 232 -1.80 -7.77 -12.93
C ILE A 232 -0.63 -8.68 -13.27
N SER A 233 -0.83 -9.68 -14.13
CA SER A 233 0.21 -10.61 -14.56
C SER A 233 1.42 -9.87 -15.14
N GLU A 234 1.17 -8.92 -16.05
CA GLU A 234 2.22 -8.10 -16.65
C GLU A 234 2.99 -7.30 -15.59
N TYR A 235 2.27 -6.65 -14.68
CA TYR A 235 2.90 -5.90 -13.59
C TYR A 235 3.73 -6.79 -12.66
N LEU A 236 3.22 -7.97 -12.28
CA LEU A 236 3.89 -8.89 -11.35
C LEU A 236 5.20 -9.47 -11.90
N LYS A 237 5.46 -9.40 -13.21
CA LYS A 237 6.77 -9.75 -13.79
C LYS A 237 7.92 -8.98 -13.12
N ASN A 238 7.68 -7.72 -12.75
CA ASN A 238 8.65 -6.84 -12.09
C ASN A 238 8.64 -6.93 -10.55
N VAL A 239 7.82 -7.82 -9.99
CA VAL A 239 7.64 -7.98 -8.55
C VAL A 239 8.32 -9.26 -8.06
N ASN A 240 9.14 -9.14 -7.02
CA ASN A 240 9.66 -10.27 -6.27
C ASN A 240 8.63 -10.73 -5.25
N ILE A 241 8.24 -12.00 -5.29
CA ILE A 241 7.16 -12.57 -4.46
C ILE A 241 7.78 -13.66 -3.58
N THR A 242 7.52 -13.59 -2.28
CA THR A 242 8.01 -14.57 -1.29
C THR A 242 6.87 -15.06 -0.40
N ASN A 243 7.04 -16.24 0.21
CA ASN A 243 6.14 -16.80 1.21
C ASN A 243 6.96 -17.20 2.43
N LEU A 244 7.26 -16.22 3.27
CA LEU A 244 8.16 -16.32 4.43
C LEU A 244 7.55 -15.63 5.65
N ASP A 245 8.17 -15.81 6.81
CA ASP A 245 7.96 -14.92 7.94
C ASP A 245 8.31 -13.47 7.55
N PHE A 246 7.54 -12.51 8.06
CA PHE A 246 7.72 -11.10 7.69
C PHE A 246 9.13 -10.60 7.98
N GLU A 247 9.78 -11.11 9.03
CA GLU A 247 11.13 -10.71 9.41
C GLU A 247 12.17 -11.13 8.36
N GLU A 248 12.04 -12.37 7.86
CA GLU A 248 12.92 -12.94 6.84
C GLU A 248 12.76 -12.24 5.49
N SER A 249 11.52 -11.91 5.11
CA SER A 249 11.24 -11.20 3.84
C SER A 249 11.90 -9.83 3.71
N LEU A 250 12.37 -9.26 4.84
CA LEU A 250 12.94 -7.92 4.92
C LEU A 250 14.47 -7.92 5.11
N ILE A 251 15.12 -9.08 5.08
CA ILE A 251 16.57 -9.18 5.35
C ILE A 251 17.41 -8.33 4.39
N ASN A 252 16.95 -8.23 3.13
CA ASN A 252 17.63 -7.54 2.04
C ASN A 252 17.26 -6.06 1.90
N ALA A 253 16.36 -5.53 2.74
CA ALA A 253 15.99 -4.12 2.72
C ALA A 253 17.17 -3.22 3.14
N LYS A 254 17.35 -2.13 2.41
CA LYS A 254 18.50 -1.21 2.53
C LYS A 254 18.04 0.24 2.58
N LYS A 255 19.00 1.13 2.90
CA LYS A 255 18.79 2.58 2.94
C LYS A 255 18.04 3.10 1.71
N GLY A 256 17.00 3.89 1.93
CA GLY A 256 16.15 4.50 0.91
C GLY A 256 15.06 3.59 0.33
N ASP A 257 15.00 2.32 0.74
CA ASP A 257 13.85 1.47 0.43
C ASP A 257 12.65 1.90 1.30
N PHE A 258 11.44 1.85 0.71
CA PHE A 258 10.19 2.11 1.41
C PHE A 258 9.50 0.79 1.77
N ILE A 259 9.19 0.61 3.04
CA ILE A 259 8.52 -0.57 3.57
C ILE A 259 7.16 -0.15 4.12
N PHE A 260 6.10 -0.70 3.54
CA PHE A 260 4.72 -0.51 3.98
C PHE A 260 4.23 -1.73 4.77
N PHE A 261 3.97 -1.54 6.07
CA PHE A 261 3.48 -2.58 6.95
C PHE A 261 1.96 -2.46 7.15
N ASP A 262 1.24 -3.47 6.67
CA ASP A 262 -0.17 -3.69 7.01
C ASP A 262 -0.35 -5.02 7.74
N SER A 263 0.31 -5.14 8.89
CA SER A 263 0.22 -6.32 9.74
C SER A 263 -1.22 -6.55 10.23
N PRO A 264 -1.59 -7.77 10.61
CA PRO A 264 -2.83 -8.01 11.35
C PRO A 264 -2.99 -7.04 12.54
N TYR A 265 -4.23 -6.62 12.79
CA TYR A 265 -4.50 -5.51 13.70
C TYR A 265 -4.57 -5.96 15.15
N ALA A 266 -3.96 -5.16 16.03
CA ALA A 266 -4.08 -5.38 17.46
C ALA A 266 -5.57 -5.27 17.88
N PRO A 267 -6.06 -6.15 18.77
CA PRO A 267 -7.42 -6.09 19.28
C PRO A 267 -7.70 -4.75 19.95
N LEU A 268 -8.88 -4.17 19.71
CA LEU A 268 -9.27 -2.87 20.25
C LEU A 268 -9.42 -2.91 21.77
N ASN A 269 -10.03 -3.99 22.29
CA ASN A 269 -10.27 -4.21 23.71
C ASN A 269 -9.74 -5.61 24.07
N PRO A 270 -8.43 -5.75 24.32
CA PRO A 270 -7.87 -7.03 24.75
C PRO A 270 -8.33 -7.33 26.17
N THR A 271 -9.26 -8.27 26.33
CA THR A 271 -9.69 -8.78 27.65
C THR A 271 -8.98 -10.09 28.02
N SER A 272 -8.29 -10.72 27.07
CA SER A 272 -7.56 -11.98 27.26
C SER A 272 -6.48 -12.17 26.19
N PHE A 273 -5.57 -13.13 26.42
CA PHE A 273 -4.54 -13.51 25.44
C PHE A 273 -5.16 -14.03 24.13
N ASP A 274 -6.30 -14.72 24.20
CA ASP A 274 -7.04 -15.25 23.05
C ASP A 274 -7.49 -14.16 22.05
N SER A 275 -7.62 -12.91 22.51
CA SER A 275 -7.96 -11.79 21.62
C SER A 275 -6.86 -11.48 20.60
N TYR A 276 -5.62 -11.86 20.90
CA TYR A 276 -4.45 -11.66 20.03
C TYR A 276 -4.20 -12.84 19.07
N THR A 277 -4.68 -14.05 19.39
CA THR A 277 -4.39 -15.26 18.60
C THR A 277 -5.40 -15.50 17.47
N LYS A 278 -6.49 -14.73 17.41
CA LYS A 278 -7.62 -14.96 16.49
C LYS A 278 -7.24 -15.00 15.00
N ASP A 279 -6.21 -14.24 14.60
CA ASP A 279 -5.68 -14.20 13.24
C ASP A 279 -4.23 -14.77 13.17
N GLY A 280 -3.77 -15.46 14.22
CA GLY A 280 -2.42 -16.04 14.30
C GLY A 280 -1.28 -15.03 14.53
N PHE A 281 -1.59 -13.75 14.74
CA PHE A 281 -0.60 -12.69 14.97
C PHE A 281 -0.74 -12.13 16.39
N ASP A 282 -0.01 -12.75 17.31
CA ASP A 282 -0.15 -12.49 18.72
C ASP A 282 0.57 -11.22 19.20
N LYS A 283 0.49 -10.95 20.50
CA LYS A 283 1.18 -9.81 21.13
C LYS A 283 2.70 -9.87 20.93
N GLU A 284 3.29 -11.06 21.01
CA GLU A 284 4.73 -11.24 20.80
C GLU A 284 5.12 -10.97 19.34
N SER A 285 4.25 -11.30 18.38
CA SER A 285 4.42 -10.95 16.97
C SER A 285 4.41 -9.44 16.74
N HIS A 286 3.53 -8.70 17.43
CA HIS A 286 3.57 -7.22 17.42
C HIS A 286 4.87 -6.66 18.02
N ILE A 287 5.34 -7.24 19.14
CA ILE A 287 6.63 -6.85 19.74
C ILE A 287 7.77 -7.14 18.77
N ARG A 288 7.78 -8.31 18.13
CA ARG A 288 8.80 -8.71 17.14
C ARG A 288 8.79 -7.77 15.94
N LEU A 289 7.62 -7.43 15.41
CA LEU A 289 7.46 -6.43 14.36
C LEU A 289 8.02 -5.05 14.76
N SER A 290 7.78 -4.60 16.01
CA SER A 290 8.35 -3.32 16.48
C SER A 290 9.88 -3.34 16.51
N LYS A 291 10.50 -4.49 16.87
CA LYS A 291 11.97 -4.66 16.84
C LYS A 291 12.50 -4.62 15.40
N VAL A 292 11.80 -5.27 14.45
CA VAL A 292 12.13 -5.22 13.02
C VAL A 292 12.02 -3.80 12.49
N PHE A 293 10.97 -3.07 12.86
CA PHE A 293 10.77 -1.67 12.49
C PHE A 293 11.94 -0.80 12.95
N LYS A 294 12.31 -0.86 14.24
CA LYS A 294 13.46 -0.12 14.80
C LYS A 294 14.79 -0.50 14.13
N ARG A 295 14.98 -1.77 13.77
CA ARG A 295 16.17 -2.23 13.06
C ARG A 295 16.26 -1.65 11.64
N LEU A 296 15.15 -1.61 10.91
CA LEU A 296 15.11 -1.06 9.54
C LEU A 296 15.25 0.46 9.53
N ASP A 297 14.71 1.13 10.54
CA ASP A 297 14.88 2.56 10.77
C ASP A 297 16.37 2.91 10.93
N LYS A 298 17.09 2.17 11.79
CA LYS A 298 18.56 2.28 11.93
C LYS A 298 19.34 2.02 10.64
N LYS A 299 18.80 1.22 9.71
CA LYS A 299 19.38 1.00 8.37
C LYS A 299 19.11 2.15 7.39
N GLY A 300 18.32 3.15 7.77
CA GLY A 300 17.91 4.27 6.93
C GLY A 300 16.83 3.91 5.92
N CYS A 301 16.00 2.91 6.24
CA CYS A 301 14.81 2.60 5.46
C CYS A 301 13.69 3.61 5.77
N LEU A 302 12.76 3.79 4.83
CA LEU A 302 11.57 4.62 4.99
C LEU A 302 10.41 3.71 5.36
N LEU A 303 9.80 3.90 6.53
CA LEU A 303 8.85 2.96 7.11
C LEU A 303 7.50 3.61 7.31
N MET A 304 6.44 2.96 6.85
CA MET A 304 5.06 3.32 7.16
C MET A 304 4.34 2.09 7.68
N LEU A 305 3.69 2.21 8.83
CA LEU A 305 2.87 1.14 9.41
C LEU A 305 1.45 1.63 9.68
N THR A 306 0.47 0.78 9.39
CA THR A 306 -0.93 1.02 9.77
C THR A 306 -1.40 0.02 10.80
N ASN A 307 -2.16 0.47 11.79
CA ASN A 307 -2.79 -0.43 12.78
C ASN A 307 -3.99 0.23 13.45
N HIS A 308 -4.69 -0.50 14.31
CA HIS A 308 -5.66 0.10 15.23
C HIS A 308 -4.99 1.06 16.21
N ASN A 309 -5.71 2.13 16.56
CA ASN A 309 -5.28 3.10 17.58
C ASN A 309 -5.46 2.54 19.00
N THR A 310 -4.58 1.63 19.42
CA THR A 310 -4.59 1.01 20.76
C THR A 310 -3.43 1.50 21.62
N LYS A 311 -3.54 1.32 22.95
CA LYS A 311 -2.44 1.60 23.88
C LYS A 311 -1.18 0.80 23.54
N LEU A 312 -1.34 -0.50 23.25
CA LEU A 312 -0.22 -1.37 22.87
C LEU A 312 0.55 -0.82 21.67
N ILE A 313 -0.14 -0.46 20.58
CA ILE A 313 0.51 0.06 19.38
C ILE A 313 1.17 1.42 19.67
N ARG A 314 0.52 2.31 20.43
CA ARG A 314 1.15 3.59 20.82
C ARG A 314 2.42 3.39 21.64
N ASP A 315 2.41 2.47 22.59
CA ASP A 315 3.56 2.19 23.44
C ASP A 315 4.72 1.58 22.63
N LEU A 316 4.43 0.65 21.70
CA LEU A 316 5.46 -0.01 20.87
C LEU A 316 6.18 0.96 19.93
N TYR A 317 5.49 2.00 19.48
CA TYR A 317 5.97 2.94 18.46
C TYR A 317 6.05 4.39 18.98
N SER A 318 6.16 4.59 20.30
CA SER A 318 6.12 5.92 20.94
C SER A 318 7.24 6.88 20.50
N GLU A 319 8.31 6.36 19.92
CA GLU A 319 9.46 7.11 19.42
C GLU A 319 9.25 7.64 17.99
N TYR A 320 8.15 7.26 17.33
CA TYR A 320 7.85 7.58 15.93
C TYR A 320 6.71 8.59 15.80
N LYS A 321 6.58 9.18 14.62
CA LYS A 321 5.43 10.04 14.30
C LYS A 321 4.18 9.16 14.20
N ILE A 322 3.21 9.39 15.09
CA ILE A 322 1.94 8.67 15.12
C ILE A 322 0.81 9.65 14.78
N GLU A 323 0.12 9.39 13.67
CA GLU A 323 -1.06 10.14 13.27
C GLU A 323 -2.31 9.28 13.35
N VAL A 324 -3.41 9.89 13.76
CA VAL A 324 -4.71 9.20 13.86
C VAL A 324 -5.53 9.53 12.63
N VAL A 325 -6.11 8.50 12.04
CA VAL A 325 -7.00 8.61 10.89
C VAL A 325 -8.35 8.01 11.24
N ASP A 326 -9.42 8.72 10.90
CA ASP A 326 -10.78 8.22 11.05
C ASP A 326 -11.15 7.30 9.87
N VAL A 327 -11.66 6.12 10.19
CA VAL A 327 -12.09 5.11 9.21
C VAL A 327 -13.56 4.75 9.39
N LYS A 328 -14.24 4.40 8.30
CA LYS A 328 -15.66 4.00 8.33
C LYS A 328 -15.78 2.51 8.62
N ARG A 329 -16.36 2.16 9.77
CA ARG A 329 -16.67 0.76 10.12
C ARG A 329 -18.07 0.39 9.65
N ASN A 330 -18.16 -0.30 8.52
CA ASN A 330 -19.45 -0.69 7.92
C ASN A 330 -20.22 -1.80 8.68
N ILE A 331 -19.70 -2.32 9.81
CA ILE A 331 -20.23 -3.51 10.50
C ILE A 331 -21.17 -3.17 11.68
N ASN A 332 -21.39 -1.88 12.01
CA ASN A 332 -22.31 -1.51 13.10
C ASN A 332 -23.76 -1.28 12.63
N SER A 333 -24.74 -1.84 13.34
CA SER A 333 -26.17 -1.70 13.06
C SER A 333 -26.70 -0.27 13.24
N LYS A 334 -26.03 0.57 14.05
CA LYS A 334 -26.31 2.00 14.20
C LYS A 334 -25.34 2.86 13.40
N ALA A 335 -25.86 3.69 12.48
CA ALA A 335 -25.07 4.52 11.56
C ALA A 335 -24.13 5.52 12.27
N SER A 336 -24.52 6.04 13.44
CA SER A 336 -23.73 7.00 14.23
C SER A 336 -22.49 6.41 14.92
N ASN A 337 -22.42 5.08 15.07
CA ASN A 337 -21.29 4.38 15.71
C ASN A 337 -20.38 3.67 14.70
N ARG A 338 -20.44 4.05 13.42
CA ARG A 338 -19.64 3.49 12.32
C ARG A 338 -18.29 4.20 12.15
N THR A 339 -17.70 4.67 13.23
CA THR A 339 -16.39 5.32 13.24
C THR A 339 -15.37 4.43 13.93
N GLY A 340 -14.21 4.26 13.30
CA GLY A 340 -13.03 3.63 13.88
C GLY A 340 -11.86 4.59 13.80
N LYS A 341 -10.89 4.41 14.69
CA LYS A 341 -9.63 5.15 14.64
C LYS A 341 -8.49 4.18 14.37
N GLU A 342 -7.78 4.43 13.28
CA GLU A 342 -6.55 3.75 12.94
C GLU A 342 -5.39 4.73 13.13
N VAL A 343 -4.18 4.20 13.22
CA VAL A 343 -2.95 4.98 13.27
C VAL A 343 -2.12 4.72 12.03
N ILE A 344 -1.50 5.78 11.51
CA ILE A 344 -0.40 5.70 10.56
C ILE A 344 0.85 6.14 11.30
N ILE A 345 1.88 5.29 11.24
CA ILE A 345 3.15 5.48 11.96
C ILE A 345 4.27 5.60 10.94
N THR A 346 5.08 6.65 11.02
CA THR A 346 6.21 6.90 10.10
C THR A 346 7.50 7.29 10.82
N ASN A 347 8.66 7.02 10.18
CA ASN A 347 9.99 7.43 10.63
C ASN A 347 10.62 8.54 9.77
N TYR A 348 9.83 9.19 8.91
CA TYR A 348 10.29 10.23 8.00
C TYR A 348 9.25 11.35 7.91
N GLU A 349 9.70 12.50 7.39
CA GLU A 349 8.82 13.60 7.02
C GLU A 349 8.31 13.46 5.58
N TYR A 350 7.06 13.85 5.39
CA TYR A 350 6.38 13.93 4.10
C TYR A 350 5.91 15.38 3.88
N TRP A 351 5.20 15.63 2.78
CA TRP A 351 4.81 16.98 2.34
C TRP A 351 3.71 17.64 3.14
#